data_AF-A0A8S3H684-F1
#
_entry.id   AF-A0A8S3H684-F1
#
_cell.length_a   1.000
_cell.length_b   1.000
_cell.length_c   1.000
_cell.angle_alpha   90.00
_cell.angle_beta   90.00
_cell.angle_gamma   90.00
#
_symmetry.space_group_name_H-M   'P 1'
#
loop_
_entity.id
_entity.type
_entity.pdbx_description
1 polymer ?
#
loop_
_entity_poly.entity_id
_entity_poly.type
_entity_poly.pdbx_seq_one_letter_code
_entity_poly.pdbx_strand_id
1 'polypeptide(L)'
;KIIAQTCVYSSDPLVRCTAQGLIRGMRSDFSVYTSNSTSTPNESNSIYAFLGIPYGEPPNGEKRFRKPILKQPWARGTIYDATKLPNSCYQMIIEFFNTTGEKIWAPFTPLSEDCLYLNIWTPITAQKQQQQPLAVMVWIYGGGFTSGSSSLRVYDGSILASTQNVIVVSMEYRVESLGFLYLGTSDAPGNQGLYDQSLAIEWVHKNIKNFGGDPQRISLFGESAGAVSVGLHLLSPKSRPFFNNAILESAGPSAKWAVLSPQIAKYRSEKFLDIFARYITERYESGPTDPEYA
;
A
#
# COMPACT_ATOMS: atom_id res chain seq x y z
N LYS A 1 23.53 -15.39 -1.15
CA LYS A 1 24.68 -14.58 -1.64
C LYS A 1 24.42 -14.03 -3.07
N ILE A 2 23.23 -13.48 -3.34
CA ILE A 2 22.87 -12.88 -4.64
C ILE A 2 22.19 -11.54 -4.33
N ILE A 3 22.95 -10.50 -4.00
CA ILE A 3 22.40 -9.13 -3.84
C ILE A 3 23.21 -8.09 -4.63
N ALA A 4 24.38 -8.42 -5.18
CA ALA A 4 25.24 -7.41 -5.78
C ALA A 4 25.40 -7.66 -7.29
N GLN A 5 24.45 -7.23 -8.13
CA GLN A 5 24.74 -6.97 -9.57
C GLN A 5 23.70 -6.22 -10.42
N THR A 6 22.62 -5.66 -9.85
CA THR A 6 21.58 -4.98 -10.66
C THR A 6 21.63 -3.45 -10.69
N CYS A 7 22.31 -2.79 -9.76
CA CYS A 7 22.32 -1.33 -9.70
C CYS A 7 23.67 -0.75 -10.14
N VAL A 8 23.64 -0.02 -11.25
CA VAL A 8 24.70 0.93 -11.61
C VAL A 8 24.48 2.18 -10.76
N TYR A 9 25.54 2.74 -10.19
CA TYR A 9 25.46 3.99 -9.42
C TYR A 9 24.94 5.11 -10.33
N SER A 10 23.82 5.72 -9.94
CA SER A 10 23.24 6.88 -10.63
C SER A 10 23.55 8.14 -9.84
N SER A 11 24.10 9.16 -10.49
CA SER A 11 24.28 10.50 -9.89
C SER A 11 22.96 11.29 -9.84
N ASP A 12 21.92 10.84 -10.54
CA ASP A 12 20.59 11.45 -10.52
C ASP A 12 19.91 11.23 -9.15
N PRO A 13 19.64 12.30 -8.37
CA PRO A 13 19.01 12.19 -7.06
C PRO A 13 17.55 11.74 -7.13
N LEU A 14 16.94 11.61 -8.30
CA LEU A 14 15.62 11.03 -8.50
C LEU A 14 15.67 9.53 -8.80
N VAL A 15 16.86 8.95 -8.98
CA VAL A 15 17.00 7.51 -9.22
C VAL A 15 17.41 6.79 -7.94
N ARG A 16 16.72 5.69 -7.62
CA ARG A 16 16.98 4.87 -6.43
C ARG A 16 17.14 3.41 -6.81
N CYS A 17 18.11 2.76 -6.18
CA CYS A 17 18.28 1.32 -6.27
C CYS A 17 17.38 0.62 -5.26
N THR A 18 16.72 -0.44 -5.69
CA THR A 18 15.95 -1.37 -4.86
C THR A 18 16.39 -2.80 -5.18
N ALA A 19 15.94 -3.78 -4.39
CA ALA A 19 16.17 -5.19 -4.68
C ALA A 19 15.61 -5.63 -6.04
N GLN A 20 14.58 -4.95 -6.56
CA GLN A 20 13.97 -5.22 -7.86
C GLN A 20 14.63 -4.45 -9.02
N GLY A 21 15.46 -3.44 -8.72
CA GLY A 21 16.21 -2.67 -9.71
C GLY A 21 16.15 -1.16 -9.49
N LEU A 22 16.43 -0.38 -10.54
CA LEU A 22 16.39 1.09 -10.52
C LEU A 22 14.98 1.66 -10.69
N ILE A 23 14.57 2.57 -9.81
CA ILE A 23 13.32 3.34 -9.93
C ILE A 23 13.64 4.82 -10.11
N ARG A 24 12.78 5.56 -10.80
CA ARG A 24 12.83 7.03 -10.91
C ARG A 24 11.60 7.64 -10.25
N GLY A 25 11.82 8.54 -9.30
CA GLY A 25 10.78 9.38 -8.71
C GLY A 25 10.72 10.76 -9.35
N MET A 26 10.01 11.67 -8.68
CA MET A 26 9.90 13.07 -9.05
C MET A 26 10.22 13.98 -7.87
N ARG A 27 10.63 15.21 -8.17
CA ARG A 27 10.69 16.29 -7.18
C ARG A 27 9.30 16.91 -7.06
N SER A 28 8.86 17.18 -5.85
CA SER A 28 7.66 17.94 -5.56
C SER A 28 7.98 19.07 -4.60
N ASP A 29 7.66 20.29 -5.00
CA ASP A 29 7.89 21.49 -4.21
C ASP A 29 6.57 21.95 -3.59
N PHE A 30 6.60 22.28 -2.29
CA PHE A 30 5.41 22.72 -1.56
C PHE A 30 5.58 24.12 -0.98
N SER A 31 4.50 24.90 -1.03
CA SER A 31 4.36 26.12 -0.25
C SER A 31 3.70 25.76 1.08
N VAL A 32 4.45 25.80 2.19
CA VAL A 32 3.88 25.63 3.53
C VAL A 32 3.32 26.98 3.97
N TYR A 33 2.01 27.09 4.12
CA TYR A 33 1.38 28.26 4.71
C TYR A 33 1.54 28.19 6.23
N THR A 34 2.45 29.00 6.78
CA THR A 34 2.52 29.24 8.23
C THR A 34 1.69 30.48 8.57
N SER A 35 1.16 30.55 9.80
CA SER A 35 0.26 31.63 10.23
C SER A 35 0.83 33.05 10.10
N ASN A 36 2.16 33.20 9.93
CA ASN A 36 2.84 34.50 9.98
C ASN A 36 3.72 34.85 8.76
N SER A 37 3.84 34.01 7.72
CA SER A 37 4.48 34.44 6.46
C SER A 37 4.30 33.43 5.31
N THR A 38 4.27 33.96 4.08
CA THR A 38 4.62 33.21 2.86
C THR A 38 6.15 33.11 2.78
N SER A 39 6.73 32.01 3.23
CA SER A 39 8.10 31.68 2.85
C SER A 39 8.08 31.17 1.41
N THR A 40 8.91 31.73 0.53
CA THR A 40 9.25 31.10 -0.76
C THR A 40 9.59 29.61 -0.55
N PRO A 41 9.31 28.70 -1.50
CA PRO A 41 9.76 27.32 -1.40
C PRO A 41 11.29 27.29 -1.25
N ASN A 42 11.77 27.09 -0.03
CA ASN A 42 13.19 26.82 0.24
C ASN A 42 13.40 25.31 0.13
N GLU A 43 14.66 24.85 -0.01
CA GLU A 43 15.00 23.42 -0.06
C GLU A 43 14.40 22.60 1.10
N SER A 44 14.08 23.24 2.23
CA SER A 44 13.42 22.63 3.39
C SER A 44 11.99 22.16 3.13
N ASN A 45 11.31 22.69 2.09
CA ASN A 45 9.91 22.40 1.78
C ASN A 45 9.76 21.54 0.51
N SER A 46 10.87 21.01 0.01
CA SER A 46 10.91 20.16 -1.18
C SER A 46 11.11 18.71 -0.77
N ILE A 47 10.41 17.80 -1.46
CA ILE A 47 10.53 16.35 -1.24
C ILE A 47 10.80 15.64 -2.56
N TYR A 48 11.36 14.45 -2.46
CA TYR A 48 11.32 13.46 -3.53
C TYR A 48 10.18 12.49 -3.27
N ALA A 49 9.32 12.32 -4.27
CA ALA A 49 8.21 11.38 -4.26
C ALA A 49 8.50 10.23 -5.22
N PHE A 50 8.28 9.00 -4.76
CA PHE A 50 8.33 7.79 -5.55
C PHE A 50 6.98 7.09 -5.40
N LEU A 51 6.13 7.24 -6.41
CA LEU A 51 4.73 6.83 -6.38
C LEU A 51 4.54 5.58 -7.24
N GLY A 52 3.75 4.62 -6.76
CA GLY A 52 3.42 3.42 -7.52
C GLY A 52 4.59 2.47 -7.73
N ILE A 53 5.42 2.23 -6.71
CA ILE A 53 6.50 1.23 -6.75
C ILE A 53 5.89 -0.17 -6.53
N PRO A 54 6.05 -1.13 -7.47
CA PRO A 54 5.50 -2.47 -7.30
C PRO A 54 6.31 -3.25 -6.25
N TYR A 55 5.66 -3.70 -5.19
CA TYR A 55 6.27 -4.59 -4.20
C TYR A 55 5.84 -6.06 -4.38
N GLY A 56 4.69 -6.30 -5.02
CA GLY A 56 4.17 -7.63 -5.32
C GLY A 56 3.91 -7.85 -6.81
N GLU A 57 3.88 -9.11 -7.24
CA GLU A 57 3.30 -9.47 -8.53
C GLU A 57 1.78 -9.22 -8.53
N PRO A 58 1.18 -8.87 -9.69
CA PRO A 58 -0.26 -8.70 -9.79
C PRO A 58 -1.01 -9.94 -9.27
N PRO A 59 -1.88 -9.80 -8.24
CA PRO A 59 -2.59 -10.91 -7.61
C PRO A 59 -3.88 -11.29 -8.36
N ASN A 60 -3.81 -11.37 -9.70
CA ASN A 60 -4.95 -11.67 -10.58
C ASN A 60 -4.85 -13.09 -11.19
N GLY A 61 -5.88 -13.49 -11.92
CA GLY A 61 -5.94 -14.81 -12.55
C GLY A 61 -5.76 -15.94 -11.53
N GLU A 62 -4.83 -16.86 -11.80
CA GLU A 62 -4.53 -17.99 -10.90
C GLU A 62 -3.95 -17.56 -9.54
N LYS A 63 -3.43 -16.32 -9.42
CA LYS A 63 -2.90 -15.76 -8.17
C LYS A 63 -3.98 -15.12 -7.30
N ARG A 64 -5.21 -14.96 -7.82
CA ARG A 64 -6.34 -14.42 -7.06
C ARG A 64 -6.59 -15.29 -5.83
N PHE A 65 -6.86 -14.64 -4.70
CA PHE A 65 -7.04 -15.26 -3.37
C PHE A 65 -5.82 -15.99 -2.78
N ARG A 66 -4.68 -16.05 -3.50
CA ARG A 66 -3.44 -16.61 -2.96
C ARG A 66 -2.64 -15.54 -2.21
N LYS A 67 -1.65 -16.01 -1.42
CA LYS A 67 -0.65 -15.13 -0.82
C LYS A 67 0.10 -14.34 -1.90
N PRO A 68 0.49 -13.08 -1.64
CA PRO A 68 1.25 -12.29 -2.59
C PRO A 68 2.63 -12.90 -2.84
N ILE A 69 3.16 -12.61 -4.01
CA ILE A 69 4.50 -13.02 -4.43
C ILE A 69 5.30 -11.74 -4.58
N LEU A 70 6.53 -11.72 -4.03
CA LEU A 70 7.45 -10.60 -4.21
C LEU A 70 7.62 -10.28 -5.69
N LYS A 71 7.58 -9.00 -6.05
CA LYS A 71 7.81 -8.55 -7.41
C LYS A 71 9.18 -9.03 -7.92
N GLN A 72 9.21 -9.61 -9.11
CA GLN A 72 10.44 -9.99 -9.78
C GLN A 72 11.24 -8.75 -10.18
N PRO A 73 12.58 -8.82 -10.17
CA PRO A 73 13.41 -7.75 -10.69
C PRO A 73 13.05 -7.44 -12.15
N TRP A 74 13.01 -6.15 -12.49
CA TRP A 74 12.90 -5.76 -13.90
C TRP A 74 14.21 -5.98 -14.65
N ALA A 75 14.14 -5.94 -15.99
CA ALA A 75 15.29 -6.15 -16.84
C ALA A 75 16.46 -5.21 -16.49
N ARG A 76 17.68 -5.74 -16.56
CA ARG A 76 18.90 -4.99 -16.24
C ARG A 76 19.00 -3.76 -17.14
N GLY A 77 19.23 -2.60 -16.53
CA GLY A 77 19.31 -1.31 -17.24
C GLY A 77 17.96 -0.61 -17.43
N THR A 78 16.83 -1.27 -17.11
CA THR A 78 15.53 -0.61 -17.07
C THR A 78 15.40 0.23 -15.79
N ILE A 79 14.87 1.44 -15.95
CA ILE A 79 14.48 2.31 -14.84
C ILE A 79 12.95 2.34 -14.81
N TYR A 80 12.36 1.85 -13.73
CA TYR A 80 10.92 1.89 -13.54
C TYR A 80 10.47 3.30 -13.19
N ASP A 81 9.45 3.81 -13.89
CA ASP A 81 8.87 5.13 -13.67
C ASP A 81 7.90 5.10 -12.47
N ALA A 82 8.33 5.67 -11.35
CA ALA A 82 7.58 5.77 -10.10
C ALA A 82 7.13 7.22 -9.85
N THR A 83 6.49 7.84 -10.84
CA THR A 83 6.01 9.23 -10.76
C THR A 83 4.49 9.37 -10.72
N LYS A 84 3.77 8.25 -10.75
CA LYS A 84 2.29 8.21 -10.78
C LYS A 84 1.75 7.40 -9.62
N LEU A 85 0.66 7.89 -9.02
CA LEU A 85 -0.08 7.11 -8.02
C LEU A 85 -0.56 5.78 -8.61
N PRO A 86 -0.54 4.70 -7.83
CA PRO A 86 -0.96 3.39 -8.30
C PRO A 86 -2.47 3.29 -8.48
N ASN A 87 -2.89 2.22 -9.16
CA ASN A 87 -4.28 1.78 -9.11
C ASN A 87 -4.68 1.49 -7.68
N SER A 88 -5.91 1.82 -7.32
CA SER A 88 -6.51 1.38 -6.06
C SER A 88 -6.93 -0.09 -6.21
N CYS A 89 -6.79 -0.88 -5.15
CA CYS A 89 -7.29 -2.25 -5.18
C CYS A 89 -8.81 -2.27 -5.43
N TYR A 90 -9.26 -3.25 -6.21
CA TYR A 90 -10.68 -3.46 -6.50
C TYR A 90 -11.50 -3.51 -5.20
N GLN A 91 -12.55 -2.70 -5.15
CA GLN A 91 -13.43 -2.53 -3.99
C GLN A 91 -14.78 -1.97 -4.43
N MET A 92 -15.82 -2.14 -3.62
CA MET A 92 -17.08 -1.46 -3.84
C MET A 92 -16.94 0.05 -3.63
N ILE A 93 -17.41 0.84 -4.60
CA ILE A 93 -17.55 2.29 -4.43
C ILE A 93 -18.86 2.53 -3.67
N ILE A 94 -18.74 2.96 -2.42
CA ILE A 94 -19.86 3.24 -1.54
C ILE A 94 -20.14 4.75 -1.59
N GLU A 95 -21.24 5.12 -2.24
CA GLU A 95 -21.77 6.49 -2.27
C GLU A 95 -23.25 6.50 -1.81
N PHE A 96 -23.49 6.54 -0.51
CA PHE A 96 -24.83 6.57 0.08
C PHE A 96 -25.46 7.96 0.08
N PHE A 97 -24.67 9.00 0.32
CA PHE A 97 -25.15 10.36 0.56
C PHE A 97 -24.69 11.37 -0.50
N ASN A 98 -23.77 10.98 -1.38
CA ASN A 98 -23.23 11.81 -2.46
C ASN A 98 -22.66 13.15 -1.94
N THR A 99 -22.13 13.16 -0.71
CA THR A 99 -21.58 14.35 -0.07
C THR A 99 -20.08 14.46 -0.29
N THR A 100 -19.54 15.67 -0.17
CA THR A 100 -18.08 15.88 -0.20
C THR A 100 -17.37 15.06 0.89
N GLY A 101 -17.96 14.97 2.10
CA GLY A 101 -17.36 14.23 3.22
C GLY A 101 -17.33 12.71 3.03
N GLU A 102 -18.17 12.16 2.16
CA GLU A 102 -18.12 10.75 1.77
C GLU A 102 -17.11 10.53 0.64
N LYS A 103 -17.10 11.41 -0.36
CA LYS A 103 -16.22 11.32 -1.54
C LYS A 103 -14.73 11.38 -1.22
N ILE A 104 -14.33 11.97 -0.09
CA ILE A 104 -12.90 11.94 0.32
C ILE A 104 -12.37 10.52 0.56
N TRP A 105 -13.25 9.56 0.83
CA TRP A 105 -12.91 8.16 1.06
C TRP A 105 -13.05 7.28 -0.18
N ALA A 106 -13.60 7.82 -1.27
CA ALA A 106 -13.74 7.10 -2.52
C ALA A 106 -12.41 7.07 -3.29
N PRO A 107 -12.04 5.92 -3.90
CA PRO A 107 -10.85 5.84 -4.73
C PRO A 107 -11.01 6.78 -5.94
N PHE A 108 -9.97 7.56 -6.25
CA PHE A 108 -9.92 8.43 -7.43
C PHE A 108 -8.91 7.97 -8.49
N THR A 109 -8.15 6.91 -8.21
CA THR A 109 -7.32 6.20 -9.19
C THR A 109 -8.09 4.99 -9.72
N PRO A 110 -7.75 4.45 -10.91
CA PRO A 110 -8.45 3.30 -11.48
C PRO A 110 -8.47 2.11 -10.51
N LEU A 111 -9.59 1.38 -10.50
CA LEU A 111 -9.70 0.11 -9.78
C LEU A 111 -9.04 -1.00 -10.58
N SER A 112 -8.18 -1.79 -9.93
CA SER A 112 -7.53 -2.93 -10.55
C SER A 112 -7.18 -4.00 -9.53
N GLU A 113 -7.10 -5.27 -9.96
CA GLU A 113 -6.45 -6.32 -9.17
C GLU A 113 -4.93 -6.18 -9.20
N ASP A 114 -4.37 -5.58 -10.27
CA ASP A 114 -2.98 -5.15 -10.30
C ASP A 114 -2.85 -3.86 -9.49
N CYS A 115 -2.75 -4.03 -8.16
CA CYS A 115 -2.75 -2.95 -7.18
C CYS A 115 -1.65 -3.05 -6.12
N LEU A 116 -0.75 -4.06 -6.13
CA LEU A 116 0.25 -4.24 -5.06
C LEU A 116 1.46 -3.28 -5.20
N TYR A 117 1.21 -2.01 -4.92
CA TYR A 117 2.16 -0.91 -5.02
C TYR A 117 2.30 -0.14 -3.71
N LEU A 118 3.42 0.55 -3.55
CA LEU A 118 3.67 1.47 -2.44
C LEU A 118 4.19 2.83 -2.92
N ASN A 119 4.04 3.84 -2.07
CA ASN A 119 4.47 5.21 -2.30
C ASN A 119 5.47 5.62 -1.22
N ILE A 120 6.46 6.44 -1.57
CA ILE A 120 7.49 6.95 -0.65
C ILE A 120 7.65 8.45 -0.85
N TRP A 121 7.55 9.21 0.24
CA TRP A 121 7.92 10.63 0.31
C TRP A 121 9.15 10.77 1.21
N THR A 122 10.24 11.29 0.66
CA THR A 122 11.50 11.50 1.38
C THR A 122 11.96 12.95 1.23
N PRO A 123 12.34 13.64 2.33
CA PRO A 123 12.90 14.99 2.26
C PRO A 123 14.14 15.05 1.38
N ILE A 124 14.35 16.15 0.64
CA ILE A 124 15.59 16.33 -0.15
C ILE A 124 16.83 16.31 0.76
N THR A 125 16.69 16.78 2.00
CA THR A 125 17.73 16.75 3.04
C THR A 125 18.20 15.33 3.40
N ALA A 126 17.38 14.30 3.18
CA ALA A 126 17.71 12.91 3.49
C ALA A 126 18.97 12.43 2.74
N GLN A 127 19.22 12.97 1.54
CA GLN A 127 20.41 12.64 0.77
C GLN A 127 21.69 13.28 1.33
N LYS A 128 21.58 14.47 1.92
CA LYS A 128 22.72 15.19 2.51
C LYS A 128 23.11 14.60 3.87
N GLN A 129 22.19 13.90 4.53
CA GLN A 129 22.34 13.32 5.87
C GLN A 129 22.68 11.82 5.86
N GLN A 130 23.49 11.31 4.91
CA GLN A 130 23.83 9.87 4.85
C GLN A 130 24.44 9.31 6.16
N GLN A 131 24.99 10.15 7.03
CA GLN A 131 25.51 9.76 8.34
C GLN A 131 24.43 9.70 9.44
N GLN A 132 23.23 10.21 9.21
CA GLN A 132 22.09 10.20 10.12
C GLN A 132 20.80 9.83 9.36
N PRO A 133 20.55 8.53 9.15
CA PRO A 133 19.36 8.08 8.43
C PRO A 133 18.07 8.47 9.18
N LEU A 134 17.03 8.84 8.41
CA LEU A 134 15.78 9.37 8.92
C LEU A 134 14.87 8.27 9.47
N ALA A 135 14.00 8.62 10.44
CA ALA A 135 12.91 7.75 10.85
C ALA A 135 11.94 7.52 9.68
N VAL A 136 11.29 6.35 9.69
CA VAL A 136 10.37 5.92 8.63
C VAL A 136 9.00 5.67 9.24
N MET A 137 7.97 6.32 8.70
CA MET A 137 6.57 6.10 9.07
C MET A 137 5.85 5.37 7.94
N VAL A 138 5.24 4.23 8.24
CA VAL A 138 4.59 3.37 7.24
C VAL A 138 3.09 3.34 7.51
N TRP A 139 2.32 3.98 6.63
CA TRP A 139 0.87 4.14 6.70
C TRP A 139 0.14 2.91 6.18
N ILE A 140 -0.81 2.41 6.98
CA ILE A 140 -1.77 1.39 6.60
C ILE A 140 -3.16 2.02 6.68
N TYR A 141 -3.85 2.17 5.54
CA TYR A 141 -5.17 2.81 5.50
C TYR A 141 -6.28 1.94 6.10
N GLY A 142 -7.35 2.61 6.54
CA GLY A 142 -8.58 2.04 7.10
C GLY A 142 -9.55 1.47 6.07
N GLY A 143 -10.86 1.70 6.24
CA GLY A 143 -11.89 1.21 5.31
C GLY A 143 -12.46 -0.18 5.62
N GLY A 144 -12.44 -0.58 6.89
CA GLY A 144 -13.17 -1.78 7.35
C GLY A 144 -12.72 -3.11 6.74
N PHE A 145 -11.52 -3.17 6.15
CA PHE A 145 -11.03 -4.26 5.29
C PHE A 145 -11.83 -4.48 4.00
N THR A 146 -12.74 -3.57 3.66
CA THR A 146 -13.59 -3.63 2.46
C THR A 146 -13.33 -2.51 1.48
N SER A 147 -12.69 -1.43 1.90
CA SER A 147 -12.40 -0.29 1.05
C SER A 147 -11.12 0.42 1.50
N GLY A 148 -10.81 1.53 0.86
CA GLY A 148 -9.66 2.37 1.13
C GLY A 148 -8.61 2.29 0.03
N SER A 149 -7.71 3.27 0.02
CA SER A 149 -6.63 3.38 -0.94
C SER A 149 -5.51 4.20 -0.32
N SER A 150 -4.27 3.81 -0.60
CA SER A 150 -3.08 4.59 -0.20
C SER A 150 -2.94 5.88 -1.02
N SER A 151 -3.67 5.96 -2.13
CA SER A 151 -3.66 7.10 -3.05
C SER A 151 -4.59 8.24 -2.62
N LEU A 152 -5.47 8.06 -1.62
CA LEU A 152 -6.41 9.11 -1.18
C LEU A 152 -5.68 10.41 -0.82
N ARG A 153 -6.25 11.55 -1.21
CA ARG A 153 -5.61 12.88 -1.06
C ARG A 153 -5.30 13.24 0.40
N VAL A 154 -6.14 12.77 1.32
CA VAL A 154 -5.96 12.97 2.77
C VAL A 154 -4.73 12.24 3.32
N TYR A 155 -4.19 11.27 2.58
CA TYR A 155 -3.01 10.48 2.95
C TYR A 155 -1.74 10.88 2.19
N ASP A 156 -1.73 12.04 1.52
CA ASP A 156 -0.51 12.56 0.89
C ASP A 156 0.58 12.78 1.97
N GLY A 157 1.63 11.96 1.91
CA GLY A 157 2.72 11.97 2.88
C GLY A 157 3.68 13.16 2.79
N SER A 158 3.53 14.01 1.77
CA SER A 158 4.47 15.10 1.49
C SER A 158 4.61 16.13 2.62
N ILE A 159 3.50 16.56 3.20
CA ILE A 159 3.50 17.56 4.28
C ILE A 159 4.15 16.99 5.54
N LEU A 160 3.81 15.75 5.90
CA LEU A 160 4.39 15.09 7.07
C LEU A 160 5.90 14.85 6.88
N ALA A 161 6.30 14.37 5.70
CA ALA A 161 7.71 14.14 5.38
C ALA A 161 8.53 15.43 5.47
N SER A 162 8.07 16.51 4.85
CA SER A 162 8.77 17.80 4.82
C SER A 162 8.83 18.48 6.20
N THR A 163 7.70 18.60 6.89
CA THR A 163 7.62 19.38 8.14
C THR A 163 8.24 18.68 9.35
N GLN A 164 8.25 17.34 9.37
CA GLN A 164 8.77 16.55 10.49
C GLN A 164 10.13 15.90 10.19
N ASN A 165 10.67 16.10 8.98
CA ASN A 165 11.93 15.53 8.53
C ASN A 165 11.98 13.99 8.73
N VAL A 166 10.94 13.31 8.27
CA VAL A 166 10.79 11.84 8.28
C VAL A 166 10.53 11.32 6.88
N ILE A 167 10.78 10.03 6.66
CA ILE A 167 10.30 9.36 5.44
C ILE A 167 8.91 8.81 5.70
N VAL A 168 7.98 9.10 4.80
CA VAL A 168 6.62 8.55 4.85
C VAL A 168 6.48 7.52 3.73
N VAL A 169 5.91 6.36 4.06
CA VAL A 169 5.58 5.30 3.13
C VAL A 169 4.10 4.98 3.27
N SER A 170 3.40 4.73 2.17
CA SER A 170 2.04 4.14 2.19
C SER A 170 1.98 2.95 1.23
N MET A 171 1.14 1.96 1.50
CA MET A 171 0.97 0.82 0.60
C MET A 171 -0.50 0.52 0.31
N GLU A 172 -0.77 0.05 -0.90
CA GLU A 172 -1.98 -0.67 -1.26
C GLU A 172 -1.96 -2.07 -0.65
N TYR A 173 -3.12 -2.61 -0.28
CA TYR A 173 -3.31 -4.02 0.07
C TYR A 173 -4.69 -4.49 -0.39
N ARG A 174 -4.84 -5.76 -0.77
CA ARG A 174 -6.15 -6.27 -1.21
C ARG A 174 -7.19 -6.17 -0.09
N VAL A 175 -8.39 -5.75 -0.45
CA VAL A 175 -9.56 -5.62 0.43
C VAL A 175 -10.68 -6.57 0.01
N GLU A 176 -11.78 -6.60 0.77
CA GLU A 176 -12.96 -7.45 0.56
C GLU A 176 -12.61 -8.93 0.39
N SER A 177 -13.35 -9.65 -0.46
CA SER A 177 -13.10 -11.06 -0.76
C SER A 177 -11.73 -11.29 -1.39
N LEU A 178 -11.22 -10.36 -2.20
CA LEU A 178 -9.90 -10.46 -2.83
C LEU A 178 -8.77 -10.50 -1.79
N GLY A 179 -8.95 -9.81 -0.65
CA GLY A 179 -7.98 -9.73 0.44
C GLY A 179 -8.23 -10.69 1.60
N PHE A 180 -9.45 -11.17 1.81
CA PHE A 180 -9.81 -11.85 3.06
C PHE A 180 -10.69 -13.09 2.91
N LEU A 181 -10.98 -13.55 1.69
CA LEU A 181 -11.72 -14.81 1.47
C LEU A 181 -10.94 -16.01 2.03
N TYR A 182 -11.63 -16.84 2.81
CA TYR A 182 -11.06 -17.99 3.50
C TYR A 182 -11.87 -19.25 3.22
N LEU A 183 -11.24 -20.26 2.62
CA LEU A 183 -11.84 -21.60 2.44
C LEU A 183 -11.10 -22.70 3.22
N GLY A 184 -10.01 -22.35 3.90
CA GLY A 184 -9.15 -23.32 4.57
C GLY A 184 -8.31 -24.16 3.61
N THR A 185 -8.04 -23.64 2.41
CA THR A 185 -7.20 -24.29 1.38
C THR A 185 -5.91 -23.50 1.16
N SER A 186 -4.93 -24.08 0.46
CA SER A 186 -3.72 -23.36 0.04
C SER A 186 -4.01 -22.19 -0.89
N ASP A 187 -5.10 -22.30 -1.66
CA ASP A 187 -5.46 -21.39 -2.74
C ASP A 187 -6.31 -20.21 -2.23
N ALA A 188 -7.01 -20.39 -1.10
CA ALA A 188 -7.71 -19.35 -0.37
C ALA A 188 -7.49 -19.50 1.15
N PRO A 189 -6.27 -19.20 1.63
CA PRO A 189 -5.89 -19.43 3.02
C PRO A 189 -6.39 -18.34 3.98
N GLY A 190 -7.07 -17.30 3.47
CA GLY A 190 -7.46 -16.11 4.22
C GLY A 190 -6.27 -15.17 4.48
N ASN A 191 -6.59 -13.97 4.98
CA ASN A 191 -5.63 -12.94 5.37
C ASN A 191 -4.67 -12.51 4.26
N GLN A 192 -5.05 -12.64 2.99
CA GLN A 192 -4.23 -12.27 1.84
C GLN A 192 -3.79 -10.80 1.92
N GLY A 193 -4.70 -9.89 2.28
CA GLY A 193 -4.42 -8.47 2.49
C GLY A 193 -3.40 -8.22 3.62
N LEU A 194 -3.41 -9.01 4.70
CA LEU A 194 -2.38 -8.92 5.74
C LEU A 194 -1.02 -9.47 5.26
N TYR A 195 -1.01 -10.48 4.39
CA TYR A 195 0.22 -10.91 3.74
C TYR A 195 0.74 -9.85 2.75
N ASP A 196 -0.14 -9.11 2.07
CA ASP A 196 0.24 -7.99 1.20
C ASP A 196 0.96 -6.91 2.01
N GLN A 197 0.36 -6.49 3.12
CA GLN A 197 0.98 -5.54 4.06
C GLN A 197 2.31 -6.07 4.62
N SER A 198 2.38 -7.35 5.01
CA SER A 198 3.61 -7.98 5.53
C SER A 198 4.74 -7.96 4.48
N LEU A 199 4.41 -8.25 3.22
CA LEU A 199 5.36 -8.19 2.10
C LEU A 199 5.84 -6.75 1.84
N ALA A 200 4.95 -5.77 1.91
CA ALA A 200 5.31 -4.35 1.78
C ALA A 200 6.20 -3.87 2.94
N ILE A 201 5.89 -4.25 4.18
CA ILE A 201 6.71 -3.91 5.37
C ILE A 201 8.12 -4.52 5.24
N GLU A 202 8.22 -5.78 4.83
CA GLU A 202 9.51 -6.43 4.56
C GLU A 202 10.26 -5.74 3.42
N TRP A 203 9.55 -5.34 2.35
CA TRP A 203 10.13 -4.58 1.24
C TRP A 203 10.71 -3.26 1.73
N VAL A 204 9.97 -2.50 2.55
CA VAL A 204 10.44 -1.23 3.13
C VAL A 204 11.70 -1.47 3.95
N HIS A 205 11.68 -2.42 4.89
CA HIS A 205 12.84 -2.73 5.72
C HIS A 205 14.10 -3.07 4.88
N LYS A 206 13.94 -3.76 3.74
CA LYS A 206 15.07 -4.11 2.87
C LYS A 206 15.59 -2.96 2.00
N ASN A 207 14.75 -1.98 1.66
CA ASN A 207 15.06 -0.99 0.62
C ASN A 207 15.19 0.45 1.15
N ILE A 208 14.60 0.79 2.30
CA ILE A 208 14.41 2.18 2.72
C ILE A 208 15.72 2.93 2.98
N LYS A 209 16.81 2.21 3.27
CA LYS A 209 18.15 2.78 3.38
C LYS A 209 18.57 3.56 2.14
N ASN A 210 18.20 3.09 0.95
CA ASN A 210 18.54 3.78 -0.30
C ASN A 210 17.77 5.09 -0.47
N PHE A 211 16.67 5.28 0.26
CA PHE A 211 15.86 6.50 0.27
C PHE A 211 16.26 7.47 1.38
N GLY A 212 17.31 7.15 2.15
CA GLY A 212 17.77 7.92 3.30
C GLY A 212 17.15 7.51 4.64
N GLY A 213 16.39 6.42 4.69
CA GLY A 213 15.70 5.95 5.89
C GLY A 213 16.52 4.96 6.71
N ASP A 214 16.23 4.91 8.00
CA ASP A 214 16.81 3.93 8.92
C ASP A 214 15.89 2.70 9.02
N PRO A 215 16.30 1.51 8.52
CA PRO A 215 15.50 0.30 8.64
C PRO A 215 15.29 -0.15 10.10
N GLN A 216 16.07 0.37 11.06
CA GLN A 216 15.91 0.12 12.49
C GLN A 216 15.03 1.16 13.20
N ARG A 217 14.44 2.12 12.46
CA ARG A 217 13.52 3.13 13.01
C ARG A 217 12.25 3.21 12.17
N ILE A 218 11.63 2.06 11.94
CA ILE A 218 10.36 1.95 11.24
C ILE A 218 9.21 1.98 12.27
N SER A 219 8.28 2.90 12.09
CA SER A 219 7.05 3.03 12.86
C SER A 219 5.85 2.72 11.95
N LEU A 220 5.06 1.70 12.28
CA LEU A 220 3.78 1.48 11.60
C LEU A 220 2.73 2.42 12.20
N PHE A 221 1.88 2.99 11.37
CA PHE A 221 0.73 3.77 11.82
C PHE A 221 -0.46 3.55 10.90
N GLY A 222 -1.66 3.60 11.47
CA GLY A 222 -2.89 3.33 10.73
C GLY A 222 -4.12 3.72 11.54
N GLU A 223 -5.20 3.95 10.82
CA GLU A 223 -6.50 4.34 11.37
C GLU A 223 -7.55 3.26 11.09
N SER A 224 -8.49 3.04 12.02
CA SER A 224 -9.58 2.07 11.87
C SER A 224 -9.06 0.66 11.51
N ALA A 225 -9.45 0.08 10.37
CA ALA A 225 -8.93 -1.23 9.92
C ALA A 225 -7.41 -1.23 9.71
N GLY A 226 -6.82 -0.07 9.44
CA GLY A 226 -5.38 0.15 9.43
C GLY A 226 -4.78 0.02 10.83
N ALA A 227 -5.41 0.60 11.86
CA ALA A 227 -4.98 0.45 13.25
C ALA A 227 -5.11 -1.01 13.74
N VAL A 228 -6.18 -1.70 13.33
CA VAL A 228 -6.33 -3.15 13.54
C VAL A 228 -5.16 -3.89 12.89
N SER A 229 -4.84 -3.58 11.63
CA SER A 229 -3.71 -4.18 10.90
C SER A 229 -2.37 -3.96 11.62
N VAL A 230 -2.09 -2.74 12.07
CA VAL A 230 -0.89 -2.41 12.88
C VAL A 230 -0.84 -3.30 14.12
N GLY A 231 -1.96 -3.43 14.84
CA GLY A 231 -2.09 -4.33 15.98
C GLY A 231 -1.84 -5.80 15.65
N LEU A 232 -2.36 -6.29 14.52
CA LEU A 232 -2.13 -7.67 14.07
C LEU A 232 -0.67 -7.91 13.67
N HIS A 233 0.03 -6.92 13.11
CA HIS A 233 1.47 -7.00 12.82
C HIS A 233 2.33 -6.99 14.09
N LEU A 234 1.91 -6.34 15.17
CA LEU A 234 2.56 -6.47 16.48
C LEU A 234 2.50 -7.90 17.02
N LEU A 235 1.40 -8.60 16.77
CA LEU A 235 1.17 -9.97 17.25
C LEU A 235 1.80 -11.04 16.34
N SER A 236 1.96 -10.74 15.05
CA SER A 236 2.45 -11.70 14.05
C SER A 236 3.99 -11.82 14.06
N PRO A 237 4.56 -13.00 14.33
CA PRO A 237 6.01 -13.20 14.28
C PRO A 237 6.60 -13.03 12.87
N LYS A 238 5.77 -13.07 11.81
CA LYS A 238 6.21 -12.82 10.43
C LYS A 238 6.56 -11.36 10.18
N SER A 239 5.77 -10.43 10.72
CA SER A 239 5.94 -9.00 10.45
C SER A 239 6.72 -8.29 11.56
N ARG A 240 6.63 -8.79 12.80
CA ARG A 240 7.21 -8.16 13.99
C ARG A 240 8.69 -7.77 13.88
N PRO A 241 9.59 -8.54 13.23
CA PRO A 241 11.00 -8.19 13.13
C PRO A 241 11.31 -6.96 12.26
N PHE A 242 10.36 -6.50 11.44
CA PHE A 242 10.61 -5.48 10.41
C PHE A 242 10.23 -4.05 10.82
N PHE A 243 9.79 -3.84 12.06
CA PHE A 243 9.45 -2.52 12.59
C PHE A 243 9.63 -2.43 14.11
N ASN A 244 9.67 -1.19 14.61
CA ASN A 244 10.06 -0.86 15.98
C ASN A 244 8.88 -0.31 16.79
N ASN A 245 8.10 0.59 16.19
CA ASN A 245 7.02 1.31 16.88
C ASN A 245 5.69 1.12 16.16
N ALA A 246 4.60 1.37 16.88
CA ALA A 246 3.24 1.24 16.39
C ALA A 246 2.37 2.39 16.90
N ILE A 247 1.55 2.97 16.03
CA ILE A 247 0.54 3.98 16.35
C ILE A 247 -0.80 3.44 15.83
N LEU A 248 -1.79 3.34 16.72
CA LEU A 248 -3.10 2.76 16.44
C LEU A 248 -4.16 3.84 16.64
N GLU A 249 -4.72 4.37 15.56
CA GLU A 249 -5.70 5.45 15.59
C GLU A 249 -7.11 4.89 15.46
N SER A 250 -7.98 5.16 16.46
CA SER A 250 -9.41 4.84 16.41
C SER A 250 -9.82 3.35 16.35
N ALA A 251 -8.91 2.38 16.48
CA ALA A 251 -9.22 0.95 16.69
C ALA A 251 -8.02 0.13 17.22
N GLY A 252 -8.24 -1.16 17.47
CA GLY A 252 -7.19 -2.12 17.84
C GLY A 252 -7.58 -3.57 17.53
N PRO A 253 -6.63 -4.54 17.62
CA PRO A 253 -6.83 -5.91 17.12
C PRO A 253 -7.89 -6.71 17.90
N SER A 254 -8.32 -6.21 19.07
CA SER A 254 -9.38 -6.78 19.89
C SER A 254 -10.79 -6.26 19.54
N ALA A 255 -10.92 -5.34 18.57
CA ALA A 255 -12.22 -4.85 18.15
C ALA A 255 -13.12 -6.01 17.65
N LYS A 256 -14.40 -6.02 18.02
CA LYS A 256 -15.31 -7.16 17.74
C LYS A 256 -15.47 -7.47 16.24
N TRP A 257 -15.26 -6.49 15.38
CA TRP A 257 -15.35 -6.61 13.93
C TRP A 257 -14.02 -6.96 13.25
N ALA A 258 -12.90 -6.93 13.99
CA ALA A 258 -11.54 -7.05 13.44
C ALA A 258 -11.20 -8.46 12.93
N VAL A 259 -11.65 -9.50 13.63
CA VAL A 259 -11.27 -10.89 13.36
C VAL A 259 -12.49 -11.80 13.42
N LEU A 260 -12.62 -12.67 12.42
CA LEU A 260 -13.63 -13.74 12.40
C LEU A 260 -12.98 -15.07 12.78
N SER A 261 -13.75 -15.96 13.39
CA SER A 261 -13.32 -17.35 13.55
C SER A 261 -13.23 -18.03 12.17
N PRO A 262 -12.34 -19.03 12.00
CA PRO A 262 -12.23 -19.78 10.74
C PRO A 262 -13.56 -20.36 10.26
N GLN A 263 -14.42 -20.80 11.18
CA GLN A 263 -15.74 -21.35 10.88
C GLN A 263 -16.66 -20.30 10.25
N ILE A 264 -16.74 -19.09 10.83
CA ILE A 264 -17.57 -18.01 10.31
C ILE A 264 -17.02 -17.49 8.98
N ALA A 265 -15.70 -17.33 8.88
CA ALA A 265 -15.06 -16.86 7.65
C ALA A 265 -15.30 -17.82 6.47
N LYS A 266 -15.20 -19.14 6.73
CA LYS A 266 -15.48 -20.16 5.73
C LYS A 266 -16.94 -20.16 5.30
N TYR A 267 -17.86 -20.13 6.27
CA TYR A 267 -19.30 -20.05 5.98
C TYR A 267 -19.65 -18.83 5.12
N ARG A 268 -19.12 -17.63 5.44
CA ARG A 268 -19.35 -16.42 4.64
C ARG A 268 -18.79 -16.56 3.22
N SER A 269 -17.61 -17.15 3.09
CA SER A 269 -16.97 -17.38 1.78
C SER A 269 -17.78 -18.35 0.93
N GLU A 270 -18.26 -19.46 1.50
CA GLU A 270 -19.13 -20.42 0.82
C GLU A 270 -20.45 -19.80 0.38
N LYS A 271 -21.06 -18.95 1.22
CA LYS A 271 -22.28 -18.21 0.84
C LYS A 271 -22.04 -17.20 -0.28
N PHE A 272 -20.93 -16.48 -0.25
CA PHE A 272 -20.55 -15.60 -1.34
C PHE A 272 -20.40 -16.37 -2.66
N LEU A 273 -19.71 -17.52 -2.64
CA LEU A 273 -19.52 -18.36 -3.83
C LEU A 273 -20.84 -18.91 -4.37
N ASP A 274 -21.76 -19.33 -3.50
CA ASP A 274 -23.09 -19.81 -3.88
C ASP A 274 -23.93 -18.71 -4.55
N ILE A 275 -23.92 -17.49 -4.01
CA ILE A 275 -24.59 -16.33 -4.64
C ILE A 275 -23.96 -15.99 -5.99
N PHE A 276 -22.63 -15.96 -6.04
CA PHE A 276 -21.89 -15.64 -7.26
C PHE A 276 -22.12 -16.68 -8.37
N ALA A 277 -22.09 -17.97 -8.02
CA ALA A 277 -22.36 -19.05 -8.96
C ALA A 277 -23.77 -18.93 -9.56
N ARG A 278 -24.79 -18.65 -8.74
CA ARG A 278 -26.16 -18.42 -9.21
C ARG A 278 -26.25 -17.23 -10.17
N TYR A 279 -25.64 -16.11 -9.83
CA TYR A 279 -25.60 -14.92 -10.69
C TYR A 279 -24.97 -15.19 -12.06
N ILE A 280 -23.85 -15.93 -12.10
CA ILE A 280 -23.18 -16.29 -13.35
C ILE A 280 -24.04 -17.24 -14.19
N THR A 281 -24.66 -18.26 -13.58
CA THR A 281 -25.56 -19.19 -14.27
C THR A 281 -26.75 -18.46 -14.88
N GLU A 282 -27.43 -17.61 -14.11
CA GLU A 282 -28.57 -16.82 -14.59
C GLU A 282 -28.19 -15.93 -15.79
N ARG A 283 -27.02 -15.27 -15.73
CA ARG A 283 -26.53 -14.42 -16.82
C ARG A 283 -26.14 -15.22 -18.08
N TYR A 284 -25.61 -16.42 -17.90
CA TYR A 284 -25.30 -17.32 -19.01
C TYR A 284 -26.57 -17.83 -19.70
N GLU A 285 -27.59 -18.17 -18.91
CA GLU A 285 -28.89 -18.65 -19.40
C GLU A 285 -29.74 -17.54 -20.06
N SER A 286 -29.62 -16.29 -19.61
CA SER A 286 -30.36 -15.15 -20.17
C SER A 286 -29.83 -14.64 -21.52
N GLY A 287 -28.67 -15.13 -21.99
CA GLY A 287 -27.96 -14.59 -23.16
C GLY A 287 -27.38 -13.18 -22.90
N PRO A 288 -26.53 -12.65 -23.80
CA PRO A 288 -25.96 -11.31 -23.65
C PRO A 288 -27.06 -10.25 -23.77
N THR A 289 -27.32 -9.54 -22.68
CA THR A 289 -28.21 -8.36 -22.67
C THR A 289 -27.48 -7.06 -22.98
N ASP A 290 -26.17 -7.12 -23.21
CA ASP A 290 -25.28 -5.97 -23.34
C ASP A 290 -24.59 -5.97 -24.72
N PRO A 291 -24.88 -5.00 -25.61
CA PRO A 291 -24.29 -4.93 -26.95
C PRO A 291 -22.78 -4.74 -26.97
N GLU A 292 -22.15 -4.39 -25.83
CA GLU A 292 -20.71 -4.11 -25.76
C GLU A 292 -19.84 -5.37 -25.64
N TYR A 293 -20.45 -6.55 -25.44
CA TYR A 293 -19.76 -7.83 -25.26
C TYR A 293 -20.32 -8.99 -26.12
N ALA A 294 -21.06 -8.67 -27.19
CA ALA A 294 -21.45 -9.59 -28.25
C ALA A 294 -20.51 -9.46 -29.46
#